data_AF-A0A7J6NVP4-F1
#
_entry.id   AF-A0A7J6NVP4-F1
#
_cell.length_a   1.000
_cell.length_b   1.000
_cell.length_c   1.000
_cell.angle_alpha   90.00
_cell.angle_beta   90.00
_cell.angle_gamma   90.00
#
_symmetry.space_group_name_H-M   'P 1'
#
loop_
_entity.id
_entity.type
_entity.pdbx_description
1 polymer ?
#
loop_
_entity_poly.entity_id
_entity_poly.type
_entity_poly.pdbx_seq_one_letter_code
_entity_poly.pdbx_strand_id
1 'polypeptide(L)'
;MRSVRSNCALHAGCGGRTRDLSVIRYSWKELTLSAWSGGLRGGVSMALAVSLSRSTFLDEDQATQVFFYYGGLAWMSLIVNAMTCGPLVDFLGLSHPQFSVVIKMEAVRARLRDAIYGHGPTGPVEELCPSTWKYLHAQPEAVLNSLLQHRSSITGGQLYHYKPNPTFRKSVATLNSTEDLGSQSSVEASSSELLSTQRETYLNVLASFYARALKDEIVPGQPEIAGLLLRTVEDAKMKVFVGLRDWKAVQNLLRVGRDKHTHMRNAMILHLFMECSRKTVEAVTELLCPSSDKEHDQQQEGSKIVEQLNKVFDNLKPVWTNVRSEVEENLGEAEALLGRMPARIVHLSHRYQKVGEVIQRLQAELSRIIDSGILDQTEAQSVLEHIDEDIHRLQNSMDLPGRSPNLLV
;
A
#
# COMPACT_ATOMS: atom_id res chain seq x y z
N MET A 1 -30.81 -41.98 25.34
CA MET A 1 -31.16 -41.73 23.93
C MET A 1 -29.90 -41.88 23.09
N ARG A 2 -29.94 -42.73 22.06
CA ARG A 2 -28.78 -43.32 21.38
C ARG A 2 -28.09 -42.33 20.43
N SER A 3 -26.77 -42.30 20.52
CA SER A 3 -25.84 -41.71 19.57
C SER A 3 -25.85 -42.52 18.27
N VAL A 4 -26.11 -41.85 17.14
CA VAL A 4 -25.95 -42.42 15.80
C VAL A 4 -24.63 -41.90 15.25
N ARG A 5 -23.61 -42.76 15.26
CA ARG A 5 -22.38 -42.58 14.47
C ARG A 5 -22.55 -43.36 13.17
N SER A 6 -22.70 -42.66 12.04
CA SER A 6 -22.57 -43.24 10.71
C SER A 6 -21.12 -43.17 10.25
N ASN A 7 -20.46 -44.33 10.21
CA ASN A 7 -19.21 -44.53 9.49
C ASN A 7 -19.53 -44.67 8.00
N CYS A 8 -19.03 -43.75 7.17
CA CYS A 8 -18.84 -43.99 5.75
C CYS A 8 -17.35 -43.81 5.44
N ALA A 9 -16.67 -44.95 5.32
CA ALA A 9 -15.36 -45.04 4.70
C ALA A 9 -15.56 -45.44 3.23
N LEU A 10 -15.12 -44.59 2.31
CA LEU A 10 -14.95 -44.92 0.90
C LEU A 10 -13.68 -44.24 0.39
N HIS A 11 -12.69 -45.08 0.09
CA HIS A 11 -11.44 -44.76 -0.57
C HIS A 11 -11.69 -44.50 -2.08
N ALA A 12 -11.08 -43.46 -2.65
CA ALA A 12 -10.11 -43.54 -3.76
C ALA A 12 -10.03 -42.25 -4.60
N GLY A 13 -8.86 -41.60 -4.54
CA GLY A 13 -8.10 -41.12 -5.70
C GLY A 13 -8.74 -40.13 -6.67
N CYS A 14 -8.68 -38.83 -6.35
CA CYS A 14 -8.54 -37.80 -7.38
C CYS A 14 -7.84 -36.57 -6.78
N GLY A 15 -6.65 -36.24 -7.28
CA GLY A 15 -5.80 -35.12 -6.85
C GLY A 15 -6.35 -33.76 -7.30
N GLY A 16 -7.61 -33.48 -6.97
CA GLY A 16 -8.20 -32.16 -7.07
C GLY A 16 -7.86 -31.36 -5.83
N ARG A 17 -7.15 -30.25 -6.01
CA ARG A 17 -6.87 -29.24 -4.98
C ARG A 17 -8.22 -28.74 -4.42
N THR A 18 -8.71 -29.41 -3.38
CA THR A 18 -9.88 -28.98 -2.62
C THR A 18 -9.53 -27.64 -2.03
N ARG A 19 -10.09 -26.57 -2.61
CA ARG A 19 -10.16 -25.28 -1.92
C ARG A 19 -10.83 -25.58 -0.59
N ASP A 20 -10.10 -25.40 0.49
CA ASP A 20 -10.67 -25.32 1.83
C ASP A 20 -11.79 -24.27 1.76
N LEU A 21 -13.02 -24.75 1.59
CA LEU A 21 -14.20 -24.00 1.98
C LEU A 21 -14.08 -23.91 3.49
N SER A 22 -13.43 -22.84 3.96
CA SER A 22 -13.41 -22.48 5.36
C SER A 22 -14.86 -22.51 5.82
N VAL A 23 -15.20 -23.54 6.58
CA VAL A 23 -16.51 -23.69 7.19
C VAL A 23 -16.67 -22.49 8.10
N ILE A 24 -17.44 -21.50 7.63
CA ILE A 24 -17.75 -20.30 8.40
C ILE A 24 -18.48 -20.80 9.65
N ARG A 25 -17.77 -20.79 10.78
CA ARG A 25 -18.31 -21.20 12.07
C ARG A 25 -19.17 -20.05 12.58
N TYR A 26 -20.43 -20.02 12.13
CA TYR A 26 -21.41 -19.10 12.70
C TYR A 26 -21.57 -19.38 14.19
N SER A 27 -21.42 -18.33 15.00
CA SER A 27 -21.86 -18.39 16.39
C SER A 27 -23.37 -18.62 16.41
N TRP A 28 -23.88 -19.41 17.37
CA TRP A 28 -25.33 -19.60 17.50
C TRP A 28 -26.08 -18.27 17.66
N LYS A 29 -25.41 -17.24 18.22
CA LYS A 29 -25.95 -15.88 18.35
C LYS A 29 -26.16 -15.22 16.99
N GLU A 30 -25.17 -15.34 16.10
CA GLU A 30 -25.21 -14.84 14.73
C GLU A 30 -26.24 -15.60 13.91
N LEU A 31 -26.35 -16.93 14.10
CA LEU A 31 -27.38 -17.74 13.46
C LEU A 31 -28.79 -17.32 13.89
N THR A 32 -28.98 -17.04 15.18
CA THR A 32 -30.26 -16.57 15.74
C THR A 32 -30.62 -15.19 15.19
N LEU A 33 -29.64 -14.27 15.18
CA LEU A 33 -29.83 -12.94 14.61
C LEU A 33 -30.12 -13.01 13.11
N SER A 34 -29.39 -13.84 12.36
CA SER A 34 -29.58 -14.03 10.92
C SER A 34 -30.91 -14.69 10.59
N ALA A 35 -31.41 -15.61 11.42
CA ALA A 35 -32.74 -16.20 11.25
C ALA A 35 -33.85 -15.18 11.55
N TRP A 36 -33.62 -14.27 12.51
CA TRP A 36 -34.55 -13.20 12.86
C TRP A 36 -34.57 -12.06 11.83
N SER A 37 -33.39 -11.59 11.40
CA SER A 37 -33.23 -10.48 10.45
C SER A 37 -33.41 -10.90 9.00
N GLY A 38 -33.05 -12.15 8.65
CA GLY A 38 -33.17 -12.71 7.29
C GLY A 38 -34.62 -12.93 6.84
N GLY A 39 -35.59 -12.74 7.72
CA GLY A 39 -37.02 -12.84 7.44
C GLY A 39 -37.70 -11.57 6.92
N LEU A 40 -36.97 -10.49 6.60
CA LEU A 40 -37.53 -9.24 6.10
C LEU A 40 -38.16 -9.42 4.71
N ARG A 41 -39.45 -9.79 4.67
CA ARG A 41 -40.21 -10.04 3.44
C ARG A 41 -40.72 -8.77 2.74
N GLY A 42 -40.21 -7.59 3.09
CA GLY A 42 -40.86 -6.31 2.79
C GLY A 42 -41.01 -5.97 1.29
N GLY A 43 -39.90 -5.70 0.61
CA GLY A 43 -39.97 -5.09 -0.74
C GLY A 43 -40.43 -6.05 -1.83
N VAL A 44 -39.88 -7.26 -1.86
CA VAL A 44 -40.11 -8.20 -2.97
C VAL A 44 -41.52 -8.77 -2.94
N SER A 45 -42.05 -9.13 -1.76
CA SER A 45 -43.40 -9.71 -1.66
C SER A 45 -44.48 -8.69 -2.01
N MET A 46 -44.28 -7.41 -1.65
CA MET A 46 -45.20 -6.33 -2.00
C MET A 46 -45.17 -6.03 -3.50
N ALA A 47 -43.96 -5.95 -4.10
CA ALA A 47 -43.83 -5.79 -5.54
C ALA A 47 -44.55 -6.89 -6.32
N LEU A 48 -44.44 -8.14 -5.86
CA LEU A 48 -45.09 -9.30 -6.47
C LEU A 48 -46.62 -9.26 -6.29
N ALA A 49 -47.10 -8.81 -5.12
CA ALA A 49 -48.53 -8.58 -4.87
C ALA A 49 -49.14 -7.51 -5.79
N VAL A 50 -48.41 -6.41 -6.05
CA VAL A 50 -48.82 -5.37 -7.01
C VAL A 50 -48.78 -5.88 -8.45
N SER A 51 -47.79 -6.69 -8.80
CA SER A 51 -47.75 -7.33 -10.13
C SER A 51 -48.92 -8.29 -10.34
N LEU A 52 -49.29 -9.07 -9.32
CA LEU A 52 -50.46 -9.95 -9.34
C LEU A 52 -51.77 -9.15 -9.45
N SER A 53 -51.89 -8.03 -8.75
CA SER A 53 -53.09 -7.18 -8.81
C SER A 53 -53.30 -6.52 -10.17
N ARG A 54 -52.26 -6.43 -11.00
CA ARG A 54 -52.34 -5.93 -12.39
C ARG A 54 -52.54 -7.03 -13.43
N SER A 55 -52.45 -8.29 -13.02
CA SER A 55 -52.61 -9.42 -13.93
C SER A 55 -54.08 -9.73 -14.15
N THR A 56 -54.47 -10.11 -15.37
CA THR A 56 -55.83 -10.54 -15.71
C THR A 56 -56.15 -11.97 -15.25
N PHE A 57 -55.25 -12.60 -14.49
CA PHE A 57 -55.37 -13.99 -14.03
C PHE A 57 -56.26 -14.15 -12.80
N LEU A 58 -56.46 -13.09 -12.02
CA LEU A 58 -57.26 -13.09 -10.80
C LEU A 58 -58.44 -12.14 -10.96
N ASP A 59 -59.55 -12.51 -10.33
CA ASP A 59 -60.68 -11.62 -10.16
C ASP A 59 -60.30 -10.42 -9.27
N GLU A 60 -60.92 -9.27 -9.48
CA GLU A 60 -60.52 -8.00 -8.83
C GLU A 60 -60.66 -8.08 -7.30
N ASP A 61 -61.66 -8.82 -6.82
CA ASP A 61 -61.86 -9.11 -5.39
C ASP A 61 -60.74 -9.99 -4.81
N GLN A 62 -60.29 -11.00 -5.56
CA GLN A 62 -59.18 -11.88 -5.13
C GLN A 62 -57.84 -11.14 -5.15
N ALA A 63 -57.61 -10.30 -6.15
CA ALA A 63 -56.43 -9.44 -6.22
C ALA A 63 -56.35 -8.49 -5.03
N THR A 64 -57.48 -7.86 -4.66
CA THR A 64 -57.57 -6.97 -3.51
C THR A 64 -57.33 -7.72 -2.20
N GLN A 65 -57.88 -8.92 -2.06
CA GLN A 65 -57.68 -9.77 -0.89
C GLN A 65 -56.22 -10.20 -0.73
N VAL A 66 -55.58 -10.65 -1.82
CA VAL A 66 -54.15 -11.01 -1.85
C VAL A 66 -53.29 -9.79 -1.48
N PHE A 67 -53.56 -8.64 -2.07
CA PHE A 67 -52.84 -7.41 -1.77
C PHE A 67 -52.95 -7.02 -0.29
N PHE A 68 -54.14 -7.11 0.29
CA PHE A 68 -54.36 -6.82 1.71
C PHE A 68 -53.59 -7.78 2.64
N TYR A 69 -53.59 -9.09 2.35
CA TYR A 69 -52.87 -10.06 3.16
C TYR A 69 -51.35 -9.89 3.09
N TYR A 70 -50.77 -9.74 1.90
CA TYR A 70 -49.33 -9.57 1.75
C TYR A 70 -48.86 -8.20 2.24
N GLY A 71 -49.65 -7.15 2.01
CA GLY A 71 -49.39 -5.82 2.55
C GLY A 71 -49.42 -5.80 4.08
N GLY A 72 -50.43 -6.43 4.69
CA GLY A 72 -50.55 -6.57 6.14
C GLY A 72 -49.41 -7.38 6.76
N LEU A 73 -49.03 -8.51 6.14
CA LEU A 73 -47.88 -9.33 6.58
C LEU A 73 -46.56 -8.56 6.48
N ALA A 74 -46.33 -7.84 5.38
CA ALA A 74 -45.14 -7.01 5.22
C ALA A 74 -45.07 -5.92 6.30
N TRP A 75 -46.18 -5.22 6.54
CA TRP A 75 -46.28 -4.18 7.57
C TRP A 75 -46.05 -4.73 8.98
N MET A 76 -46.70 -5.84 9.35
CA MET A 76 -46.50 -6.46 10.66
C MET A 76 -45.06 -6.94 10.86
N SER A 77 -44.47 -7.58 9.86
CA SER A 77 -43.07 -8.06 9.95
C SER A 77 -42.09 -6.90 10.14
N LEU A 78 -42.32 -5.76 9.48
CA LEU A 78 -41.51 -4.56 9.65
C LEU A 78 -41.63 -3.99 11.07
N ILE A 79 -42.85 -3.85 11.60
CA ILE A 79 -43.06 -3.31 12.94
C ILE A 79 -42.46 -4.23 14.01
N VAL A 80 -42.75 -5.53 13.93
CA VAL A 80 -42.25 -6.50 14.91
C VAL A 80 -40.73 -6.54 14.86
N ASN A 81 -40.11 -6.61 13.68
CA ASN A 81 -38.66 -6.63 13.57
C ASN A 81 -38.03 -5.31 14.04
N ALA A 82 -38.62 -4.15 13.71
CA ALA A 82 -38.10 -2.86 14.16
C ALA A 82 -38.14 -2.72 15.69
N MET A 83 -39.23 -3.17 16.33
CA MET A 83 -39.37 -3.09 17.79
C MET A 83 -38.54 -4.13 18.55
N THR A 84 -38.32 -5.31 17.96
CA THR A 84 -37.62 -6.42 18.65
C THR A 84 -36.13 -6.48 18.37
N CYS A 85 -35.64 -5.89 17.26
CA CYS A 85 -34.23 -5.99 16.88
C CYS A 85 -33.29 -5.39 17.94
N GLY A 86 -33.60 -4.20 18.47
CA GLY A 86 -32.78 -3.56 19.51
C GLY A 86 -32.65 -4.42 20.77
N PRO A 87 -33.77 -4.75 21.45
CA PRO A 87 -33.75 -5.62 22.62
C PRO A 87 -33.12 -7.00 22.36
N LEU A 88 -33.29 -7.56 21.15
CA LEU A 88 -32.71 -8.86 20.80
C LEU A 88 -31.18 -8.77 20.65
N VAL A 89 -30.65 -7.72 20.04
CA VAL A 89 -29.20 -7.50 19.91
C VAL A 89 -28.57 -7.26 21.28
N ASP A 90 -29.24 -6.52 22.16
CA ASP A 90 -28.84 -6.31 23.55
C ASP A 90 -28.88 -7.61 24.35
N PHE A 91 -29.94 -8.40 24.20
CA PHE A 91 -30.09 -9.69 24.87
C PHE A 91 -29.04 -10.71 24.42
N LEU A 92 -28.68 -10.72 23.14
CA LEU A 92 -27.61 -11.56 22.60
C LEU A 92 -26.21 -11.08 23.04
N GLY A 93 -26.10 -9.89 23.64
CA GLY A 93 -24.84 -9.27 24.01
C GLY A 93 -23.97 -8.94 22.81
N LEU A 94 -24.61 -8.67 21.65
CA LEU A 94 -23.94 -8.24 20.42
C LEU A 94 -23.84 -6.70 20.34
N SER A 95 -24.60 -5.97 21.17
CA SER A 95 -24.48 -4.51 21.28
C SER A 95 -23.24 -4.05 22.02
N HIS A 96 -22.57 -4.97 22.73
CA HIS A 96 -21.27 -4.67 23.32
C HIS A 96 -20.21 -4.87 22.23
N PRO A 97 -19.54 -3.82 21.73
CA PRO A 97 -18.38 -4.01 20.87
C PRO A 97 -17.42 -4.91 21.63
N GLN A 98 -16.96 -5.97 20.98
CA GLN A 98 -16.14 -6.99 21.65
C GLN A 98 -15.04 -6.25 22.41
N PHE A 99 -14.98 -6.45 23.73
CA PHE A 99 -14.07 -5.73 24.63
C PHE A 99 -12.61 -5.80 24.12
N SER A 100 -12.27 -6.85 23.37
CA SER A 100 -11.01 -7.03 22.65
C SER A 100 -10.76 -6.01 21.52
N VAL A 101 -11.77 -5.61 20.75
CA VAL A 101 -11.68 -4.59 19.70
C VAL A 101 -11.55 -3.21 20.32
N VAL A 102 -12.36 -2.88 21.34
CA VAL A 102 -12.25 -1.61 22.06
C VAL A 102 -10.89 -1.47 22.74
N ILE A 103 -10.40 -2.51 23.45
CA ILE A 103 -9.08 -2.47 24.09
C ILE A 103 -7.94 -2.38 23.05
N LYS A 104 -8.01 -3.12 21.94
CA LYS A 104 -6.98 -3.03 20.89
C LYS A 104 -7.00 -1.67 20.18
N MET A 105 -8.20 -1.16 19.91
CA MET A 105 -8.39 0.14 19.24
C MET A 105 -8.02 1.30 20.16
N GLU A 106 -8.25 1.18 21.46
CA GLU A 106 -7.83 2.14 22.48
C GLU A 106 -6.32 2.08 22.72
N ALA A 107 -5.69 0.90 22.66
CA ALA A 107 -4.24 0.76 22.66
C ALA A 107 -3.59 1.35 21.39
N VAL A 108 -4.22 1.19 20.23
CA VAL A 108 -3.78 1.83 18.97
C VAL A 108 -3.95 3.36 19.06
N ARG A 109 -5.09 3.85 19.56
CA ARG A 109 -5.32 5.29 19.81
C ARG A 109 -4.35 5.87 20.84
N ALA A 110 -4.05 5.14 21.90
CA ALA A 110 -3.08 5.57 22.91
C ALA A 110 -1.67 5.67 22.29
N ARG A 111 -1.24 4.69 21.51
CA ARG A 111 0.03 4.76 20.77
C ARG A 111 0.08 5.91 19.76
N LEU A 112 -1.02 6.18 19.08
CA LEU A 112 -1.13 7.30 18.15
C LEU A 112 -1.02 8.64 18.89
N ARG A 113 -1.76 8.79 20.00
CA ARG A 113 -1.70 9.98 20.86
C ARG A 113 -0.31 10.16 21.46
N ASP A 114 0.32 9.12 21.99
CA ASP A 114 1.65 9.22 22.57
C ASP A 114 2.70 9.57 21.51
N ALA A 115 2.58 9.06 20.28
CA ALA A 115 3.44 9.50 19.17
C ALA A 115 3.20 10.98 18.82
N ILE A 116 1.94 11.42 18.75
CA ILE A 116 1.60 12.82 18.39
C ILE A 116 1.98 13.81 19.50
N TYR A 117 1.67 13.51 20.76
CA TYR A 117 1.88 14.40 21.91
C TYR A 117 3.27 14.26 22.52
N GLY A 118 3.92 13.09 22.42
CA GLY A 118 5.33 12.91 22.75
C GLY A 118 6.26 13.72 21.84
N HIS A 119 5.80 14.08 20.63
CA HIS A 119 6.47 15.01 19.71
C HIS A 119 6.08 16.48 19.94
N GLY A 120 5.98 16.89 21.22
CA GLY A 120 5.73 18.27 21.64
C GLY A 120 6.59 19.32 20.91
N PRO A 121 6.20 20.60 20.95
CA PRO A 121 6.77 21.66 20.11
C PRO A 121 8.28 21.94 20.30
N THR A 122 8.95 21.37 21.32
CA THR A 122 10.29 21.79 21.75
C THR A 122 11.24 20.67 22.22
N GLY A 123 10.94 19.39 22.02
CA GLY A 123 11.84 18.30 22.43
C GLY A 123 13.03 18.10 21.46
N PRO A 124 14.28 17.91 21.95
CA PRO A 124 15.42 17.58 21.10
C PRO A 124 15.21 16.23 20.39
N VAL A 125 15.61 16.17 19.12
CA VAL A 125 15.33 15.09 18.16
C VAL A 125 16.10 13.78 18.47
N GLU A 126 16.99 13.78 19.47
CA GLU A 126 18.00 12.72 19.67
C GLU A 126 17.55 11.51 20.51
N GLU A 127 16.35 11.49 21.10
CA GLU A 127 15.86 10.33 21.88
C GLU A 127 14.90 9.40 21.11
N LEU A 128 15.11 9.26 19.80
CA LEU A 128 14.42 8.25 18.98
C LEU A 128 15.35 7.07 18.68
N CYS A 129 15.68 6.27 19.70
CA CYS A 129 16.20 4.93 19.46
C CYS A 129 15.85 3.94 20.59
N PRO A 130 14.69 3.26 20.52
CA PRO A 130 14.46 2.04 21.27
C PRO A 130 15.23 0.89 20.62
N SER A 131 16.23 0.38 21.33
CA SER A 131 17.12 -0.73 20.97
C SER A 131 16.43 -2.08 20.68
N THR A 132 15.09 -2.12 20.69
CA THR A 132 14.26 -3.29 20.39
C THR A 132 13.72 -3.35 18.95
N TRP A 133 14.02 -2.38 18.09
CA TRP A 133 13.45 -2.32 16.73
C TRP A 133 14.26 -3.03 15.63
N LYS A 134 15.11 -4.00 15.98
CA LYS A 134 15.93 -4.79 15.04
C LYS A 134 15.16 -5.80 14.18
N TYR A 135 13.85 -5.91 14.30
CA TYR A 135 13.02 -6.81 13.51
C TYR A 135 11.88 -6.03 12.88
N LEU A 136 12.08 -5.44 11.70
CA LEU A 136 11.09 -5.23 10.63
C LEU A 136 11.70 -4.31 9.55
N HIS A 137 12.83 -4.72 8.98
CA HIS A 137 13.13 -4.35 7.62
C HIS A 137 12.62 -5.44 6.70
N ALA A 138 12.23 -5.01 5.50
CA ALA A 138 12.01 -5.81 4.30
C ALA A 138 10.56 -6.29 4.03
N GLN A 139 9.88 -5.54 3.16
CA GLN A 139 9.13 -6.15 2.05
C GLN A 139 9.65 -5.54 0.72
N PRO A 140 10.90 -5.86 0.31
CA PRO A 140 11.37 -5.72 -1.06
C PRO A 140 10.60 -6.69 -1.97
N GLU A 141 9.79 -7.61 -1.43
CA GLU A 141 9.09 -8.65 -2.18
C GLU A 141 8.17 -8.12 -3.28
N ALA A 142 7.59 -6.92 -3.25
CA ALA A 142 6.77 -6.45 -4.38
C ALA A 142 7.60 -6.03 -5.61
N VAL A 143 8.76 -5.41 -5.39
CA VAL A 143 9.72 -5.00 -6.44
C VAL A 143 10.56 -6.21 -6.85
N LEU A 144 11.00 -6.99 -5.87
CA LEU A 144 11.65 -8.28 -6.06
C LEU A 144 10.70 -9.24 -6.78
N ASN A 145 9.40 -9.32 -6.49
CA ASN A 145 8.44 -10.17 -7.24
C ASN A 145 8.18 -9.63 -8.64
N SER A 146 8.35 -8.33 -8.91
CA SER A 146 8.30 -7.78 -10.27
C SER A 146 9.57 -8.12 -11.06
N LEU A 147 10.74 -8.12 -10.39
CA LEU A 147 12.04 -8.53 -10.94
C LEU A 147 12.24 -10.07 -10.94
N LEU A 148 11.52 -10.81 -10.11
CA LEU A 148 11.45 -12.28 -10.05
C LEU A 148 10.28 -12.81 -10.89
N GLN A 149 9.25 -12.01 -11.22
CA GLN A 149 8.34 -12.32 -12.33
C GLN A 149 9.08 -12.24 -13.68
N HIS A 150 10.19 -11.50 -13.76
CA HIS A 150 11.18 -11.69 -14.83
C HIS A 150 11.98 -13.00 -14.71
N ARG A 151 12.16 -13.56 -13.50
CA ARG A 151 12.79 -14.88 -13.23
C ARG A 151 11.90 -16.07 -13.61
N SER A 152 10.57 -15.99 -13.47
CA SER A 152 9.64 -17.11 -13.76
C SER A 152 9.13 -17.18 -15.22
N SER A 153 9.29 -16.12 -16.02
CA SER A 153 8.93 -16.14 -17.46
C SER A 153 9.91 -16.94 -18.36
N ILE A 154 11.05 -17.41 -17.83
CA ILE A 154 12.10 -18.09 -18.61
C ILE A 154 11.95 -19.62 -18.56
N THR A 155 11.14 -20.16 -17.63
CA THR A 155 10.89 -21.60 -17.50
C THR A 155 9.38 -21.90 -17.38
N GLY A 156 8.68 -21.92 -18.52
CA GLY A 156 7.43 -22.67 -18.72
C GLY A 156 6.08 -22.02 -18.32
N GLY A 157 5.22 -21.80 -19.31
CA GLY A 157 3.75 -21.96 -19.22
C GLY A 157 2.89 -20.84 -18.61
N GLN A 158 2.27 -20.02 -19.47
CA GLN A 158 1.04 -19.19 -19.31
C GLN A 158 0.53 -18.85 -17.89
N LEU A 159 0.57 -17.57 -17.49
CA LEU A 159 -0.57 -16.63 -17.46
C LEU A 159 -0.14 -15.22 -16.97
N TYR A 160 -0.75 -14.19 -17.58
CA TYR A 160 -0.58 -12.72 -17.42
C TYR A 160 0.68 -12.08 -18.04
N HIS A 161 0.44 -11.36 -19.14
CA HIS A 161 1.42 -10.65 -19.95
C HIS A 161 1.88 -9.34 -19.28
N TYR A 162 3.05 -9.37 -18.64
CA TYR A 162 3.95 -8.22 -18.63
C TYR A 162 5.18 -8.60 -19.46
N LYS A 163 5.41 -7.88 -20.57
CA LYS A 163 6.59 -8.11 -21.43
C LYS A 163 7.81 -7.52 -20.71
N PRO A 164 8.87 -8.29 -20.43
CA PRO A 164 10.11 -7.73 -19.93
C PRO A 164 10.61 -6.63 -20.84
N ASN A 165 11.20 -5.59 -20.24
CA ASN A 165 11.81 -4.51 -20.98
C ASN A 165 12.80 -5.12 -22.00
N PRO A 166 12.57 -4.95 -23.32
CA PRO A 166 13.41 -5.57 -24.35
C PRO A 166 14.89 -5.17 -24.20
N THR A 167 15.18 -4.05 -23.54
CA THR A 167 16.53 -3.55 -23.26
C THR A 167 17.29 -4.48 -22.33
N PHE A 168 16.72 -4.91 -21.20
CA PHE A 168 17.39 -5.81 -20.25
C PHE A 168 17.73 -7.17 -20.88
N ARG A 169 16.80 -7.73 -21.70
CA ARG A 169 17.06 -8.98 -22.44
C ARG A 169 18.20 -8.84 -23.43
N LYS A 170 18.30 -7.69 -24.13
CA LYS A 170 19.41 -7.41 -25.05
C LYS A 170 20.73 -7.32 -24.29
N SER A 171 20.79 -6.60 -23.17
CA SER A 171 22.03 -6.45 -22.39
C SER A 171 22.57 -7.77 -21.84
N VAL A 172 21.70 -8.66 -21.35
CA VAL A 172 22.09 -10.00 -20.89
C VAL A 172 22.56 -10.88 -22.05
N ALA A 173 21.91 -10.80 -23.21
CA ALA A 173 22.34 -11.52 -24.41
C ALA A 173 23.70 -11.03 -24.93
N THR A 174 23.96 -9.71 -24.91
CA THR A 174 25.25 -9.12 -25.32
C THR A 174 26.38 -9.54 -24.38
N LEU A 175 26.15 -9.58 -23.06
CA LEU A 175 27.12 -10.03 -22.06
C LEU A 175 27.49 -11.51 -22.21
N ASN A 176 26.53 -12.37 -22.58
CA ASN A 176 26.79 -13.80 -22.79
C ASN A 176 27.51 -14.08 -24.13
N SER A 177 27.51 -13.13 -25.07
CA SER A 177 28.09 -13.31 -26.40
C SER A 177 29.54 -12.81 -26.50
N THR A 178 30.06 -12.16 -25.45
CA THR A 178 31.36 -11.46 -25.48
C THR A 178 32.55 -12.30 -25.01
N GLU A 179 32.35 -13.56 -24.58
CA GLU A 179 33.44 -14.42 -24.09
C GLU A 179 34.43 -14.89 -25.19
N ASP A 180 34.14 -14.73 -26.48
CA ASP A 180 34.89 -15.42 -27.55
C ASP A 180 35.69 -14.54 -28.54
N LEU A 181 35.76 -13.21 -28.38
CA LEU A 181 36.44 -12.33 -29.36
C LEU A 181 37.28 -11.21 -28.70
N GLY A 182 38.60 -11.40 -28.69
CA GLY A 182 39.62 -10.54 -28.05
C GLY A 182 39.90 -9.18 -28.71
N SER A 183 38.87 -8.41 -29.02
CA SER A 183 38.99 -7.09 -29.67
C SER A 183 38.73 -5.95 -28.67
N GLN A 184 39.76 -5.22 -28.25
CA GLN A 184 39.66 -4.19 -27.19
C GLN A 184 38.74 -2.99 -27.52
N SER A 185 38.43 -2.69 -28.79
CA SER A 185 37.56 -1.54 -29.13
C SER A 185 36.06 -1.80 -28.96
N SER A 186 35.62 -3.05 -28.77
CA SER A 186 34.20 -3.36 -28.51
C SER A 186 33.80 -3.14 -27.04
N VAL A 187 34.77 -3.01 -26.13
CA VAL A 187 34.55 -2.96 -24.68
C VAL A 187 34.06 -1.58 -24.21
N GLU A 188 34.44 -0.48 -24.87
CA GLU A 188 33.97 0.85 -24.48
C GLU A 188 32.51 1.11 -24.88
N ALA A 189 32.09 0.61 -26.05
CA ALA A 189 30.71 0.75 -26.51
C ALA A 189 29.72 -0.01 -25.61
N SER A 190 30.11 -1.18 -25.10
CA SER A 190 29.28 -1.97 -24.19
C SER A 190 29.12 -1.31 -22.82
N SER A 191 30.14 -0.60 -22.32
CA SER A 191 30.08 0.11 -21.04
C SER A 191 29.04 1.24 -21.03
N SER A 192 28.96 2.01 -22.13
CA SER A 192 27.99 3.11 -22.27
C SER A 192 26.53 2.60 -22.33
N GLU A 193 26.29 1.49 -23.04
CA GLU A 193 24.96 0.85 -23.11
C GLU A 193 24.54 0.20 -21.78
N LEU A 194 25.48 -0.39 -21.06
CA LEU A 194 25.23 -0.92 -19.72
C LEU A 194 24.89 0.20 -18.74
N LEU A 195 25.59 1.33 -18.81
CA LEU A 195 25.34 2.50 -17.98
C LEU A 195 23.96 3.12 -18.25
N SER A 196 23.57 3.23 -19.52
CA SER A 196 22.22 3.72 -19.88
C SER A 196 21.14 2.77 -19.35
N THR A 197 21.33 1.45 -19.49
CA THR A 197 20.38 0.45 -19.00
C THR A 197 20.25 0.48 -17.47
N GLN A 198 21.36 0.67 -16.74
CA GLN A 198 21.37 0.81 -15.28
C GLN A 198 20.66 2.09 -14.82
N ARG A 199 20.92 3.23 -15.46
CA ARG A 199 20.22 4.49 -15.19
C ARG A 199 18.71 4.38 -15.45
N GLU A 200 18.31 3.74 -16.55
CA GLU A 200 16.89 3.48 -16.85
C GLU A 200 16.25 2.59 -15.77
N THR A 201 16.97 1.56 -15.32
CA THR A 201 16.52 0.66 -14.24
C THR A 201 16.31 1.44 -12.94
N TYR A 202 17.28 2.26 -12.55
CA TYR A 202 17.15 3.16 -11.39
C TYR A 202 15.92 4.06 -11.51
N LEU A 203 15.75 4.75 -12.65
CA LEU A 203 14.61 5.65 -12.87
C LEU A 203 13.26 4.92 -12.83
N ASN A 204 13.19 3.68 -13.30
CA ASN A 204 11.97 2.88 -13.20
C ASN A 204 11.63 2.50 -11.75
N VAL A 205 12.63 2.13 -10.96
CA VAL A 205 12.44 1.86 -9.53
C VAL A 205 12.03 3.15 -8.81
N LEU A 206 12.68 4.27 -9.10
CA LEU A 206 12.34 5.58 -8.54
C LEU A 206 10.90 6.01 -8.90
N ALA A 207 10.48 5.82 -10.16
CA ALA A 207 9.10 6.05 -10.58
C ALA A 207 8.11 5.19 -9.79
N SER A 208 8.45 3.94 -9.48
CA SER A 208 7.58 3.07 -8.69
C SER A 208 7.42 3.58 -7.24
N PHE A 209 8.48 4.14 -6.65
CA PHE A 209 8.39 4.78 -5.33
C PHE A 209 7.54 6.05 -5.36
N TYR A 210 7.63 6.89 -6.39
CA TYR A 210 6.76 8.06 -6.54
C TYR A 210 5.30 7.68 -6.81
N ALA A 211 5.05 6.67 -7.64
CA ALA A 211 3.69 6.18 -7.89
C ALA A 211 3.06 5.59 -6.63
N ARG A 212 3.85 4.89 -5.81
CA ARG A 212 3.42 4.44 -4.49
C ARG A 212 3.16 5.61 -3.54
N ALA A 213 4.03 6.62 -3.54
CA ALA A 213 3.81 7.82 -2.75
C ALA A 213 2.51 8.55 -3.12
N LEU A 214 2.13 8.54 -4.40
CA LEU A 214 0.87 9.06 -4.90
C LEU A 214 -0.33 8.22 -4.42
N LYS A 215 -0.23 6.89 -4.50
CA LYS A 215 -1.30 5.97 -4.10
C LYS A 215 -1.53 5.98 -2.59
N ASP A 216 -0.45 6.03 -1.82
CA ASP A 216 -0.48 5.95 -0.37
C ASP A 216 -0.68 7.34 0.29
N GLU A 217 -0.96 8.38 -0.51
CA GLU A 217 -1.14 9.78 -0.08
C GLU A 217 -0.06 10.28 0.90
N ILE A 218 1.21 9.88 0.69
CA ILE A 218 2.34 10.21 1.59
C ILE A 218 2.47 11.72 1.81
N VAL A 219 2.07 12.48 0.81
CA VAL A 219 1.94 13.93 0.89
C VAL A 219 0.44 14.27 0.93
N PRO A 220 -0.16 14.30 2.13
CA PRO A 220 -1.60 14.40 2.24
C PRO A 220 -2.05 15.78 1.73
N GLY A 221 -3.06 15.78 0.85
CA GLY A 221 -3.65 16.98 0.26
C GLY A 221 -2.92 17.59 -0.96
N GLN A 222 -1.79 17.01 -1.43
CA GLN A 222 -1.10 17.51 -2.63
C GLN A 222 -0.60 16.38 -3.56
N PRO A 223 -1.50 15.61 -4.21
CA PRO A 223 -1.13 14.60 -5.20
C PRO A 223 -0.34 15.17 -6.39
N GLU A 224 -0.47 16.48 -6.61
CA GLU A 224 0.30 17.24 -7.59
C GLU A 224 1.82 17.10 -7.39
N ILE A 225 2.31 16.99 -6.14
CA ILE A 225 3.75 16.88 -5.87
C ILE A 225 4.31 15.58 -6.46
N ALA A 226 3.68 14.44 -6.17
CA ALA A 226 4.13 13.15 -6.69
C ALA A 226 3.96 13.06 -8.22
N GLY A 227 2.88 13.63 -8.77
CA GLY A 227 2.70 13.74 -10.22
C GLY A 227 3.79 14.57 -10.91
N LEU A 228 4.25 15.64 -10.27
CA LEU A 228 5.37 16.45 -10.79
C LEU A 228 6.69 15.69 -10.73
N LEU A 229 6.98 14.94 -9.66
CA LEU A 229 8.17 14.10 -9.57
C LEU A 229 8.16 12.97 -10.59
N LEU A 230 7.01 12.33 -10.85
CA LEU A 230 6.87 11.35 -11.93
C LEU A 230 7.21 11.96 -13.29
N ARG A 231 6.76 13.19 -13.56
CA ARG A 231 7.13 13.89 -14.80
C ARG A 231 8.63 14.15 -14.89
N THR A 232 9.30 14.47 -13.79
CA THR A 232 10.78 14.63 -13.81
C THR A 232 11.50 13.34 -14.14
N VAL A 233 10.97 12.19 -13.72
CA VAL A 233 11.54 10.88 -14.03
C VAL A 233 11.35 10.56 -15.51
N GLU A 234 10.17 10.82 -16.08
CA GLU A 234 9.93 10.64 -17.52
C GLU A 234 10.82 11.57 -18.37
N ASP A 235 11.02 12.83 -17.95
CA ASP A 235 11.94 13.75 -18.62
C ASP A 235 13.41 13.28 -18.52
N ALA A 236 13.79 12.66 -17.40
CA ALA A 236 15.12 12.08 -17.21
C ALA A 236 15.32 10.82 -18.07
N LYS A 237 14.29 9.99 -18.23
CA LYS A 237 14.31 8.79 -19.11
C LYS A 237 14.66 9.14 -20.55
N MET A 238 14.17 10.28 -21.05
CA MET A 238 14.49 10.76 -22.40
C MET A 238 15.96 11.17 -22.58
N LYS A 239 16.73 11.31 -21.49
CA LYS A 239 18.12 11.82 -21.48
C LYS A 239 19.09 10.88 -20.75
N VAL A 240 18.74 9.60 -20.61
CA VAL A 240 19.50 8.58 -19.87
C VAL A 240 20.97 8.46 -20.28
N PHE A 241 21.28 8.72 -21.56
CA PHE A 241 22.66 8.68 -22.06
C PHE A 241 23.58 9.76 -21.47
N VAL A 242 23.01 10.87 -20.96
CA VAL A 242 23.78 12.03 -20.49
C VAL A 242 24.06 12.00 -18.99
N GLY A 243 23.28 11.23 -18.21
CA GLY A 243 23.35 11.20 -16.74
C GLY A 243 21.97 11.25 -16.09
N LEU A 244 21.93 11.04 -14.77
CA LEU A 244 20.73 11.25 -13.95
C LEU A 244 20.44 12.76 -13.81
N ARG A 245 19.58 13.27 -14.69
CA ARG A 245 19.15 14.68 -14.74
C ARG A 245 17.79 14.93 -14.10
N ASP A 246 17.28 13.96 -13.35
CA ASP A 246 16.04 14.08 -12.58
C ASP A 246 16.12 15.25 -11.59
N TRP A 247 17.26 15.41 -10.90
CA TRP A 247 17.46 16.54 -9.99
C TRP A 247 17.34 17.90 -10.67
N LYS A 248 17.92 18.10 -11.87
CA LYS A 248 17.77 19.38 -12.60
C LYS A 248 16.32 19.67 -12.97
N ALA A 249 15.55 18.62 -13.29
CA ALA A 249 14.13 18.76 -13.54
C ALA A 249 13.36 19.11 -12.26
N VAL A 250 13.70 18.49 -11.11
CA VAL A 250 13.17 18.84 -9.79
C VAL A 250 13.51 20.29 -9.43
N GLN A 251 14.76 20.71 -9.62
CA GLN A 251 15.20 22.08 -9.36
C GLN A 251 14.41 23.12 -10.18
N ASN A 252 14.08 22.81 -11.43
CA ASN A 252 13.24 23.66 -12.27
C ASN A 252 11.78 23.73 -11.79
N LEU A 253 11.30 22.70 -11.09
CA LEU A 253 9.97 22.69 -10.47
C LEU A 253 9.90 23.54 -9.21
N LEU A 254 11.02 23.66 -8.48
CA LEU A 254 11.12 24.47 -7.27
C LEU A 254 11.04 25.94 -7.66
N ARG A 255 9.81 26.47 -7.68
CA ARG A 255 9.57 27.89 -7.97
C ARG A 255 10.22 28.75 -6.90
N VAL A 256 10.82 29.86 -7.33
CA VAL A 256 11.24 30.95 -6.44
C VAL A 256 9.99 31.74 -6.02
N GLY A 257 9.17 31.17 -5.16
CA GLY A 257 8.09 31.89 -4.48
C GLY A 257 8.61 32.53 -3.20
N ARG A 258 8.24 33.78 -2.93
CA ARG A 258 8.56 34.43 -1.64
C ARG A 258 7.56 34.07 -0.54
N ASP A 259 6.45 33.45 -0.88
CA ASP A 259 5.40 33.08 0.05
C ASP A 259 5.77 31.83 0.86
N LYS A 260 5.29 31.80 2.10
CA LYS A 260 5.52 30.68 3.04
C LYS A 260 5.00 29.35 2.49
N HIS A 261 3.89 29.38 1.73
CA HIS A 261 3.29 28.19 1.16
C HIS A 261 4.17 27.56 0.08
N THR A 262 4.74 28.36 -0.84
CA THR A 262 5.72 27.85 -1.81
C THR A 262 6.96 27.26 -1.15
N HIS A 263 7.49 27.88 -0.08
CA HIS A 263 8.62 27.31 0.66
C HIS A 263 8.27 25.96 1.32
N MET A 264 7.09 25.85 1.93
CA MET A 264 6.62 24.58 2.51
C MET A 264 6.51 23.51 1.43
N ARG A 265 5.83 23.81 0.32
CA ARG A 265 5.69 22.92 -0.82
C ARG A 265 7.05 22.47 -1.35
N ASN A 266 7.98 23.40 -1.54
CA ASN A 266 9.33 23.11 -2.01
C ASN A 266 10.09 22.21 -1.04
N ALA A 267 9.99 22.46 0.27
CA ALA A 267 10.58 21.60 1.28
C ALA A 267 10.00 20.17 1.23
N MET A 268 8.67 20.03 1.09
CA MET A 268 8.02 18.72 0.94
C MET A 268 8.47 17.97 -0.32
N ILE A 269 8.58 18.66 -1.46
CA ILE A 269 9.12 18.09 -2.70
C ILE A 269 10.54 17.57 -2.47
N LEU A 270 11.41 18.36 -1.82
CA LEU A 270 12.79 17.97 -1.53
C LEU A 270 12.87 16.76 -0.61
N HIS A 271 12.10 16.74 0.47
CA HIS A 271 12.05 15.61 1.40
C HIS A 271 11.62 14.32 0.70
N LEU A 272 10.54 14.38 -0.10
CA LEU A 272 10.05 13.23 -0.84
C LEU A 272 11.07 12.74 -1.88
N PHE A 273 11.68 13.67 -2.63
CA PHE A 273 12.76 13.35 -3.58
C PHE A 273 13.93 12.63 -2.91
N MET A 274 14.42 13.18 -1.79
CA MET A 274 15.55 12.60 -1.07
C MET A 274 15.23 11.22 -0.48
N GLU A 275 14.05 11.06 0.12
CA GLU A 275 13.67 9.77 0.71
C GLU A 275 13.46 8.69 -0.36
N CYS A 276 12.75 9.00 -1.44
CA CYS A 276 12.55 8.04 -2.53
C CYS A 276 13.88 7.68 -3.21
N SER A 277 14.77 8.64 -3.42
CA SER A 277 16.10 8.37 -3.99
C SER A 277 16.94 7.48 -3.08
N ARG A 278 16.99 7.75 -1.76
CA ARG A 278 17.71 6.89 -0.79
C ARG A 278 17.16 5.47 -0.75
N LYS A 279 15.83 5.31 -0.65
CA LYS A 279 15.17 3.99 -0.68
C LYS A 279 15.42 3.25 -1.99
N THR A 280 15.51 3.98 -3.11
CA THR A 280 15.85 3.39 -4.42
C THR A 280 17.30 2.89 -4.43
N VAL A 281 18.25 3.69 -3.93
CA VAL A 281 19.66 3.28 -3.82
C VAL A 281 19.80 2.06 -2.92
N GLU A 282 19.13 2.03 -1.77
CA GLU A 282 19.11 0.88 -0.87
C GLU A 282 18.54 -0.37 -1.56
N ALA A 283 17.37 -0.26 -2.20
CA ALA A 283 16.71 -1.40 -2.86
C ALA A 283 17.53 -1.96 -4.04
N VAL A 284 18.14 -1.09 -4.85
CA VAL A 284 18.99 -1.53 -5.96
C VAL A 284 20.31 -2.10 -5.43
N THR A 285 20.87 -1.54 -4.35
CA THR A 285 22.08 -2.08 -3.72
C THR A 285 21.84 -3.46 -3.11
N GLU A 286 20.71 -3.66 -2.41
CA GLU A 286 20.32 -4.97 -1.86
C GLU A 286 20.15 -6.01 -2.98
N LEU A 287 19.65 -5.59 -4.14
CA LEU A 287 19.47 -6.47 -5.30
C LEU A 287 20.79 -6.84 -6.00
N LEU A 288 21.75 -5.92 -6.08
CA LEU A 288 23.04 -6.14 -6.74
C LEU A 288 24.10 -6.74 -5.80
N CYS A 289 23.95 -6.55 -4.49
CA CYS A 289 24.85 -7.01 -3.45
C CYS A 289 24.04 -7.70 -2.34
N PRO A 290 23.46 -8.89 -2.59
CA PRO A 290 22.76 -9.63 -1.56
C PRO A 290 23.72 -9.89 -0.38
N SER A 291 23.29 -9.53 0.83
CA SER A 291 24.05 -9.78 2.05
C SER A 291 24.25 -11.28 2.23
N SER A 292 25.50 -11.74 2.28
CA SER A 292 25.90 -13.15 2.46
C SER A 292 25.28 -13.83 3.68
N ASP A 293 24.80 -13.05 4.65
CA ASP A 293 24.34 -13.52 5.95
C ASP A 293 23.02 -14.31 5.91
N LYS A 294 22.32 -14.37 4.77
CA LYS A 294 21.03 -15.08 4.63
C LYS A 294 21.11 -16.42 3.88
N GLU A 295 22.28 -16.82 3.36
CA GLU A 295 22.36 -17.94 2.40
C GLU A 295 22.63 -19.33 2.98
N HIS A 296 22.73 -19.50 4.30
CA HIS A 296 23.26 -20.74 4.86
C HIS A 296 22.36 -22.01 4.79
N ASP A 297 21.06 -21.90 4.46
CA ASP A 297 20.14 -23.05 4.63
C ASP A 297 19.47 -23.61 3.35
N GLN A 298 19.79 -23.15 2.13
CA GLN A 298 19.08 -23.63 0.90
C GLN A 298 19.96 -24.07 -0.28
N GLN A 299 21.27 -24.28 -0.09
CA GLN A 299 22.20 -24.39 -1.20
C GLN A 299 22.62 -25.84 -1.49
N GLN A 300 21.90 -26.54 -2.39
CA GLN A 300 22.52 -27.69 -3.08
C GLN A 300 22.07 -27.97 -4.53
N GLU A 301 20.91 -27.50 -5.01
CA GLU A 301 20.45 -27.83 -6.38
C GLU A 301 20.53 -26.71 -7.43
N GLY A 302 20.95 -25.48 -7.06
CA GLY A 302 20.96 -24.30 -7.95
C GLY A 302 22.32 -23.79 -8.45
N SER A 303 23.43 -24.50 -8.21
CA SER A 303 24.80 -23.94 -8.25
C SER A 303 25.21 -23.23 -9.55
N LYS A 304 24.87 -23.76 -10.73
CA LYS A 304 25.36 -23.19 -12.00
C LYS A 304 24.68 -21.88 -12.41
N ILE A 305 23.37 -21.77 -12.16
CA ILE A 305 22.60 -20.56 -12.48
C ILE A 305 23.01 -19.42 -11.54
N VAL A 306 23.20 -19.74 -10.25
CA VAL A 306 23.66 -18.76 -9.25
C VAL A 306 25.06 -18.24 -9.60
N GLU A 307 25.97 -19.10 -10.03
CA GLU A 307 27.31 -18.69 -10.46
C GLU A 307 27.29 -17.75 -11.68
N GLN A 308 26.46 -18.07 -12.70
CA GLN A 308 26.29 -17.20 -13.86
C GLN A 308 25.69 -15.84 -13.50
N LEU A 309 24.69 -15.81 -12.60
CA LEU A 309 24.10 -14.57 -12.10
C LEU A 309 25.11 -13.73 -11.31
N ASN A 310 25.91 -14.36 -10.45
CA ASN A 310 26.95 -13.66 -9.69
C ASN A 310 27.97 -12.99 -10.62
N LYS A 311 28.38 -13.66 -11.71
CA LYS A 311 29.24 -13.03 -12.74
C LYS A 311 28.58 -11.81 -13.39
N VAL A 312 27.28 -11.87 -13.68
CA VAL A 312 26.54 -10.71 -14.22
C VAL A 312 26.50 -9.58 -13.19
N PHE A 313 26.21 -9.86 -11.92
CA PHE A 313 26.20 -8.84 -10.87
C PHE A 313 27.58 -8.23 -10.66
N ASP A 314 28.65 -9.01 -10.71
CA ASP A 314 30.02 -8.53 -10.60
C ASP A 314 30.37 -7.55 -11.72
N ASN A 315 29.90 -7.82 -12.95
CA ASN A 315 30.06 -6.90 -14.08
C ASN A 315 29.21 -5.63 -13.94
N LEU A 316 28.08 -5.68 -13.21
CA LEU A 316 27.20 -4.54 -13.00
C LEU A 316 27.62 -3.65 -11.82
N LYS A 317 28.35 -4.18 -10.83
CA LYS A 317 28.88 -3.42 -9.68
C LYS A 317 29.61 -2.13 -10.06
N PRO A 318 30.60 -2.12 -10.97
CA PRO A 318 31.31 -0.87 -11.33
C PRO A 318 30.42 0.13 -12.06
N VAL A 319 29.41 -0.35 -12.81
CA VAL A 319 28.43 0.53 -13.46
C VAL A 319 27.50 1.14 -12.42
N TRP A 320 27.07 0.34 -11.44
CA TRP A 320 26.24 0.79 -10.33
C TRP A 320 26.95 1.82 -9.45
N THR A 321 28.25 1.68 -9.19
CA THR A 321 29.00 2.69 -8.43
C THR A 321 28.96 4.07 -9.08
N ASN A 322 28.98 4.14 -10.42
CA ASN A 322 28.85 5.41 -11.15
C ASN A 322 27.44 5.99 -11.01
N VAL A 323 26.40 5.18 -11.20
CA VAL A 323 25.00 5.61 -11.02
C VAL A 323 24.78 6.08 -9.59
N ARG A 324 25.29 5.34 -8.60
CA ARG A 324 25.21 5.70 -7.19
C ARG A 324 25.90 7.02 -6.89
N SER A 325 27.09 7.27 -7.44
CA SER A 325 27.78 8.56 -7.24
C SER A 325 26.98 9.74 -7.83
N GLU A 326 26.34 9.56 -8.98
CA GLU A 326 25.45 10.58 -9.57
C GLU A 326 24.23 10.86 -8.66
N VAL A 327 23.64 9.82 -8.07
CA VAL A 327 22.53 9.98 -7.12
C VAL A 327 22.99 10.68 -5.84
N GLU A 328 24.15 10.31 -5.30
CA GLU A 328 24.72 10.93 -4.10
C GLU A 328 25.05 12.42 -4.32
N GLU A 329 25.55 12.79 -5.51
CA GLU A 329 25.74 14.18 -5.91
C GLU A 329 24.42 14.94 -5.94
N ASN A 330 23.39 14.38 -6.60
CA ASN A 330 22.04 14.96 -6.64
C ASN A 330 21.42 15.11 -5.24
N LEU A 331 21.63 14.15 -4.35
CA LEU A 331 21.18 14.21 -2.95
C LEU A 331 21.91 15.31 -2.18
N GLY A 332 23.22 15.45 -2.37
CA GLY A 332 24.01 16.51 -1.74
C GLY A 332 23.55 17.91 -2.17
N GLU A 333 23.23 18.10 -3.45
CA GLU A 333 22.64 19.35 -3.95
C GLU A 333 21.25 19.62 -3.35
N ALA A 334 20.40 18.59 -3.24
CA ALA A 334 19.08 18.69 -2.62
C ALA A 334 19.15 19.06 -1.13
N GLU A 335 20.06 18.45 -0.39
CA GLU A 335 20.32 18.76 1.02
C GLU A 335 20.85 20.18 1.19
N ALA A 336 21.79 20.61 0.34
CA ALA A 336 22.31 21.97 0.35
C ALA A 336 21.20 23.00 0.08
N LEU A 337 20.27 22.69 -0.83
CA LEU A 337 19.12 23.56 -1.10
C LEU A 337 18.13 23.59 0.06
N LEU A 338 17.86 22.45 0.69
CA LEU A 338 17.01 22.37 1.88
C LEU A 338 17.61 23.15 3.05
N GLY A 339 18.93 23.09 3.23
CA GLY A 339 19.67 23.84 4.27
C GLY A 339 19.63 25.36 4.08
N ARG A 340 19.35 25.86 2.87
CA ARG A 340 19.14 27.29 2.60
C ARG A 340 17.72 27.76 2.94
N MET A 341 16.77 26.85 3.16
CA MET A 341 15.40 27.20 3.52
C MET A 341 15.29 27.58 5.00
N PRO A 342 14.29 28.39 5.40
CA PRO A 342 14.10 28.72 6.82
C PRO A 342 13.93 27.46 7.67
N ALA A 343 14.73 27.32 8.73
CA ALA A 343 14.76 26.12 9.59
C ALA A 343 13.37 25.70 10.11
N ARG A 344 12.50 26.68 10.40
CA ARG A 344 11.11 26.41 10.82
C ARG A 344 10.32 25.64 9.75
N ILE A 345 10.53 25.92 8.47
CA ILE A 345 9.83 25.27 7.36
C ILE A 345 10.38 23.85 7.17
N VAL A 346 11.70 23.70 7.19
CA VAL A 346 12.36 22.38 7.10
C VAL A 346 11.93 21.44 8.23
N HIS A 347 11.86 21.96 9.45
CA HIS A 347 11.40 21.17 10.60
C HIS A 347 9.92 20.80 10.48
N LEU A 348 9.07 21.70 9.98
CA LEU A 348 7.67 21.38 9.74
C LEU A 348 7.53 20.32 8.64
N SER A 349 8.21 20.44 7.50
CA SER A 349 8.16 19.45 6.42
C SER A 349 8.63 18.06 6.89
N HIS A 350 9.68 18.01 7.71
CA HIS A 350 10.13 16.75 8.33
C HIS A 350 9.06 16.15 9.26
N ARG A 351 8.34 16.97 10.05
CA ARG A 351 7.22 16.49 10.88
C ARG A 351 6.09 15.92 10.02
N TYR A 352 5.72 16.59 8.93
CA TYR A 352 4.69 16.08 8.00
C TYR A 352 5.07 14.72 7.43
N GLN A 353 6.33 14.56 7.02
CA GLN A 353 6.85 13.30 6.52
C GLN A 353 6.76 12.18 7.57
N LYS A 354 7.16 12.46 8.82
CA LYS A 354 7.07 11.49 9.91
C LYS A 354 5.64 11.10 10.27
N VAL A 355 4.71 12.06 10.22
CA VAL A 355 3.29 11.78 10.40
C VAL A 355 2.80 10.86 9.28
N GLY A 356 3.17 11.12 8.02
CA GLY A 356 2.90 10.23 6.88
C GLY A 356 3.40 8.80 7.10
N GLU A 357 4.65 8.62 7.55
CA GLU A 357 5.21 7.30 7.87
C GLU A 357 4.41 6.55 8.94
N VAL A 358 3.98 7.25 9.99
CA VAL A 358 3.17 6.66 11.07
C VAL A 358 1.81 6.20 10.55
N ILE A 359 1.15 7.03 9.74
CA ILE A 359 -0.14 6.70 9.12
C ILE A 359 -0.02 5.46 8.24
N GLN A 360 1.00 5.40 7.37
CA GLN A 360 1.23 4.24 6.52
C GLN A 360 1.44 2.96 7.33
N ARG A 361 2.21 3.04 8.43
CA ARG A 361 2.45 1.89 9.31
C ARG A 361 1.15 1.41 9.96
N LEU A 362 0.28 2.34 10.35
CA LEU A 362 -1.02 2.00 10.94
C LEU A 362 -1.98 1.41 9.92
N GLN A 363 -2.03 1.95 8.70
CA GLN A 363 -2.81 1.37 7.61
C GLN A 363 -2.33 -0.05 7.30
N ALA A 364 -1.01 -0.26 7.20
CA ALA A 364 -0.45 -1.58 6.98
C ALA A 364 -0.79 -2.57 8.10
N GLU A 365 -0.70 -2.14 9.37
CA GLU A 365 -1.07 -2.98 10.51
C GLU A 365 -2.56 -3.29 10.52
N LEU A 366 -3.40 -2.30 10.19
CA LEU A 366 -4.84 -2.51 10.08
C LEU A 366 -5.17 -3.51 8.97
N SER A 367 -4.53 -3.42 7.80
CA SER A 367 -4.66 -4.42 6.74
C SER A 367 -4.29 -5.82 7.23
N ARG A 368 -3.21 -5.97 8.00
CA ARG A 368 -2.85 -7.27 8.60
C ARG A 368 -3.90 -7.78 9.58
N ILE A 369 -4.52 -6.91 10.37
CA ILE A 369 -5.58 -7.28 11.31
C ILE A 369 -6.84 -7.73 10.55
N ILE A 370 -7.20 -7.06 9.44
CA ILE A 370 -8.28 -7.47 8.55
C ILE A 370 -7.98 -8.86 7.95
N ASP A 371 -6.78 -9.05 7.40
CA ASP A 371 -6.37 -10.32 6.79
C ASP A 371 -6.35 -11.48 7.80
N SER A 372 -6.09 -11.19 9.07
CA SER A 372 -6.15 -12.17 10.15
C SER A 372 -7.58 -12.54 10.59
N GLY A 373 -8.60 -11.85 10.05
CA GLY A 373 -10.01 -12.06 10.40
C GLY A 373 -10.37 -11.58 11.81
N ILE A 374 -9.55 -10.72 12.42
CA ILE A 374 -9.80 -10.19 13.78
C ILE A 374 -10.79 -9.02 13.74
N LEU A 375 -10.71 -8.18 12.71
CA LEU A 375 -11.65 -7.09 12.46
C LEU A 375 -12.47 -7.42 11.21
N ASP A 376 -13.76 -7.10 11.25
CA ASP A 376 -14.56 -7.05 10.02
C ASP A 376 -14.16 -5.86 9.14
N GLN A 377 -14.38 -5.98 7.83
CA GLN A 377 -14.04 -4.94 6.86
C GLN A 377 -14.78 -3.62 7.14
N THR A 378 -16.01 -3.70 7.69
CA THR A 378 -16.79 -2.52 8.05
C THR A 378 -16.21 -1.76 9.26
N GLU A 379 -15.77 -2.49 10.29
CA GLU A 379 -15.12 -1.92 11.47
C GLU A 379 -13.78 -1.27 11.10
N ALA A 380 -13.01 -1.94 10.23
CA ALA A 380 -11.73 -1.41 9.78
C ALA A 380 -11.89 -0.13 8.96
N GLN A 381 -12.91 -0.06 8.11
CA GLN A 381 -13.24 1.15 7.37
C GLN A 381 -13.57 2.31 8.31
N SER A 382 -14.34 2.06 9.38
CA SER A 382 -14.65 3.09 10.38
C SER A 382 -13.39 3.59 11.12
N VAL A 383 -12.42 2.71 11.38
CA VAL A 383 -11.13 3.09 11.98
C VAL A 383 -10.32 3.97 11.01
N LEU A 384 -10.29 3.61 9.73
CA LEU A 384 -9.60 4.40 8.70
C LEU A 384 -10.22 5.80 8.57
N GLU A 385 -11.55 5.89 8.53
CA GLU A 385 -12.25 7.18 8.47
C GLU A 385 -11.92 8.10 9.66
N HIS A 386 -11.81 7.55 10.87
CA HIS A 386 -11.38 8.33 12.04
C HIS A 386 -9.92 8.76 11.96
N ILE A 387 -9.04 7.91 11.44
CA ILE A 387 -7.63 8.26 11.23
C ILE A 387 -7.54 9.39 10.20
N ASP A 388 -8.27 9.30 9.10
CA ASP A 388 -8.32 10.34 8.07
C ASP A 388 -8.89 11.66 8.61
N GLU A 389 -9.92 11.62 9.46
CA GLU A 389 -10.45 12.81 10.13
C GLU A 389 -9.41 13.46 11.05
N ASP A 390 -8.68 12.66 11.85
CA ASP A 390 -7.61 13.16 12.73
C ASP A 390 -6.43 13.74 11.92
N ILE A 391 -6.10 13.15 10.77
CA ILE A 391 -5.10 13.68 9.83
C ILE A 391 -5.55 15.04 9.30
N HIS A 392 -6.80 15.15 8.85
CA HIS A 392 -7.36 16.42 8.38
C HIS A 392 -7.36 17.49 9.48
N ARG A 393 -7.67 17.12 10.73
CA ARG A 393 -7.58 18.03 11.88
C ARG A 393 -6.14 18.49 12.12
N LEU A 394 -5.16 17.59 12.06
CA LEU A 394 -3.75 17.94 12.20
C LEU A 394 -3.29 18.89 11.08
N GLN A 395 -3.67 18.63 9.83
CA GLN A 395 -3.39 19.53 8.70
C GLN A 395 -3.97 20.93 8.93
N ASN A 396 -5.26 21.00 9.27
CA ASN A 396 -5.96 22.27 9.51
C ASN A 396 -5.40 23.04 10.71
N SER A 397 -4.93 22.34 11.75
CA SER A 397 -4.31 22.97 12.92
C SER A 397 -2.96 23.62 12.61
N MET A 398 -2.24 23.11 11.60
CA MET A 398 -0.92 23.60 11.21
C MET A 398 -0.97 24.82 10.27
N ASP A 399 -2.12 25.09 9.63
CA ASP A 399 -2.35 26.29 8.82
C ASP A 399 -2.46 27.59 9.65
N LEU A 400 -2.43 27.52 10.98
CA LEU A 400 -2.60 28.67 11.87
C LEU A 400 -1.33 28.99 12.68
N PRO A 401 -0.48 29.89 12.15
CA PRO A 401 0.00 30.97 13.00
C PRO A 401 0.03 32.33 12.29
N GLY A 402 -0.85 32.54 11.30
CA GLY A 402 -0.90 33.77 10.48
C GLY A 402 -2.16 34.62 10.61
N ARG A 403 -3.26 34.07 11.14
CA ARG A 403 -4.43 34.88 11.50
C ARG A 403 -4.21 35.43 12.90
N SER A 404 -3.37 36.46 13.00
CA SER A 404 -3.56 37.44 14.08
C SER A 404 -4.99 37.93 13.95
N PRO A 405 -5.89 37.75 14.93
CA PRO A 405 -7.10 38.55 14.94
C PRO A 405 -6.61 39.99 14.96
N ASN A 406 -7.04 40.80 13.99
CA ASN A 406 -6.92 42.23 14.10
C ASN A 406 -7.58 42.62 15.43
N LEU A 407 -6.76 42.79 16.46
CA LEU A 407 -7.05 43.64 17.61
C LEU A 407 -7.06 45.06 17.05
N LEU A 408 -8.17 45.40 16.39
CA LEU A 408 -8.61 46.78 16.23
C LEU A 408 -8.95 47.27 17.64
N VAL A 409 -7.98 47.92 18.27
CA VAL A 409 -8.20 48.94 19.30
C VAL A 409 -8.00 50.29 18.63
#